data_AF-A0A9X9QA41-F1
#
_entry.id   AF-A0A9X9QA41-F1
#
_cell.length_a   1.000
_cell.length_b   1.000
_cell.length_c   1.000
_cell.angle_alpha   90.00
_cell.angle_beta   90.00
_cell.angle_gamma   90.00
#
_symmetry.space_group_name_H-M   'P 1'
#
loop_
_entity.id
_entity.type
_entity.pdbx_description
1 polymer ?
#
loop_
_entity_poly.entity_id
_entity_poly.type
_entity_poly.pdbx_seq_one_letter_code
_entity_poly.pdbx_strand_id
1 'polypeptide(L)'
;MQAFSEEERKQWLEALGGKEALLHSFNRAIIPRPEGSAQLDKMGFTILRKCISAVETRGINDQGLYRVVGVSSKVQRLLSMLMDVKTCNEVDLENSIDWEVKTITSALKQYLRSLPEPLMTYELHGDFIVPAKSGSPESRVNAIHFLVHKLPEKNKEMLDILVKHLTNVSNHSKQNLMTVANLGVVFGPTLMRPQEETVAAIMDLKFQNIVVEILIENHEK
;
A
#
# COMPACT_ATOMS: atom_id res chain seq x y z
N MET A 1 11.50 -11.73 -32.82
CA MET A 1 12.19 -10.47 -32.53
C MET A 1 13.68 -10.78 -32.52
N GLN A 2 14.44 -10.30 -33.51
CA GLN A 2 15.89 -10.49 -33.59
C GLN A 2 16.57 -9.63 -32.51
N ALA A 3 17.57 -10.19 -31.82
CA ALA A 3 18.36 -9.47 -30.83
C ALA A 3 19.27 -8.45 -31.52
N PHE A 4 19.32 -7.22 -31.01
CA PHE A 4 20.21 -6.17 -31.50
C PHE A 4 21.69 -6.56 -31.26
N SER A 5 22.56 -6.19 -32.20
CA SER A 5 24.00 -6.33 -32.06
C SER A 5 24.58 -5.38 -31.00
N GLU A 6 25.75 -5.70 -30.42
CA GLU A 6 26.36 -4.90 -29.36
C GLU A 6 26.71 -3.48 -29.83
N GLU A 7 27.10 -3.31 -31.09
CA GLU A 7 27.34 -2.01 -31.72
C GLU A 7 26.08 -1.14 -31.78
N GLU A 8 24.92 -1.70 -32.11
CA GLU A 8 23.66 -0.96 -32.14
C GLU A 8 23.29 -0.51 -30.72
N ARG A 9 23.44 -1.39 -29.72
CA ARG A 9 23.19 -1.05 -28.31
C ARG A 9 24.06 0.12 -27.84
N LYS A 10 25.33 0.17 -28.26
CA LYS A 10 26.25 1.25 -27.87
C LYS A 10 25.85 2.59 -28.49
N GLN A 11 25.45 2.61 -29.75
CA GLN A 11 24.97 3.82 -30.42
C GLN A 11 23.66 4.34 -29.80
N TRP A 12 22.77 3.44 -29.39
CA TRP A 12 21.54 3.81 -28.68
C TRP A 12 21.78 4.44 -27.31
N LEU A 13 22.77 3.94 -26.56
CA LEU A 13 23.14 4.47 -25.24
C LEU A 13 23.80 5.86 -25.30
N GLU A 14 24.60 6.10 -26.34
CA GLU A 14 25.18 7.42 -26.60
C GLU A 14 24.11 8.45 -26.99
N ALA A 15 23.13 8.05 -27.81
CA ALA A 15 22.03 8.93 -28.22
C ALA A 15 21.10 9.35 -27.06
N LEU A 16 20.99 8.53 -26.01
CA LEU A 16 20.17 8.80 -24.82
C LEU A 16 20.93 9.52 -23.69
N GLY A 17 22.16 9.99 -23.95
CA GLY A 17 22.93 10.77 -22.99
C GLY A 17 23.27 10.00 -21.70
N GLY A 18 23.42 8.67 -21.77
CA GLY A 18 23.81 7.83 -20.64
C GLY A 18 22.75 7.66 -19.54
N LYS A 19 21.48 8.01 -19.80
CA LYS A 19 20.37 7.66 -18.90
C LYS A 19 19.65 6.43 -19.44
N GLU A 20 19.73 5.31 -18.73
CA GLU A 20 18.93 4.10 -18.96
C GLU A 20 17.45 4.38 -18.68
N ALA A 21 16.78 5.07 -19.60
CA ALA A 21 15.35 5.09 -19.69
C ALA A 21 14.95 4.14 -20.83
N LEU A 22 14.12 3.14 -20.50
CA LEU A 22 13.47 2.18 -21.41
C LEU A 22 14.15 0.80 -21.60
N LEU A 23 14.43 0.12 -20.49
CA LEU A 23 14.43 -1.35 -20.47
C LEU A 23 13.64 -1.90 -19.27
N HIS A 24 12.47 -1.33 -18.99
CA HIS A 24 11.64 -1.76 -17.84
C HIS A 24 10.82 -3.04 -18.08
N SER A 25 11.01 -3.74 -19.21
CA SER A 25 10.08 -4.77 -19.67
C SER A 25 10.58 -6.22 -19.60
N PHE A 26 11.80 -6.51 -19.13
CA PHE A 26 12.26 -7.90 -19.04
C PHE A 26 13.00 -8.17 -17.72
N ASN A 27 12.39 -9.02 -16.89
CA ASN A 27 12.94 -9.64 -15.66
C ASN A 27 13.31 -8.70 -14.49
N ARG A 28 12.29 -8.20 -13.78
CA ARG A 28 12.41 -7.54 -12.45
C ARG A 28 12.89 -8.45 -11.31
N ALA A 29 13.19 -9.72 -11.57
CA ALA A 29 13.56 -10.70 -10.55
C ALA A 29 15.04 -10.66 -10.13
N ILE A 30 15.93 -9.97 -10.87
CA ILE A 30 17.40 -10.11 -10.69
C ILE A 30 18.12 -8.76 -10.46
N ILE A 31 17.41 -7.68 -10.13
CA ILE A 31 18.09 -6.46 -9.64
C ILE A 31 18.16 -6.53 -8.11
N PRO A 32 19.36 -6.64 -7.49
CA PRO A 32 19.50 -6.49 -6.05
C PRO A 32 18.97 -5.12 -5.67
N ARG A 33 17.87 -5.09 -4.93
CA ARG A 33 17.27 -3.83 -4.49
C ARG A 33 18.14 -3.22 -3.40
N PRO A 34 18.20 -1.88 -3.31
CA PRO A 34 18.94 -1.22 -2.24
C PRO A 34 18.54 -1.77 -0.88
N GLU A 35 19.54 -2.02 -0.02
CA GLU A 35 19.31 -2.30 1.40
C GLU A 35 18.43 -1.19 1.99
N GLY A 36 17.38 -1.57 2.73
CA GLY A 36 16.41 -0.62 3.30
C GLY A 36 15.20 -0.27 2.40
N SER A 37 14.98 -1.00 1.29
CA SER A 37 13.71 -0.91 0.55
C SER A 37 12.55 -1.53 1.34
N ALA A 38 11.33 -1.00 1.19
CA ALA A 38 10.13 -1.57 1.83
C ALA A 38 9.86 -2.99 1.32
N GLN A 39 9.57 -3.94 2.21
CA GLN A 39 9.36 -5.35 1.88
C GLN A 39 8.26 -6.01 2.71
N LEU A 40 7.77 -7.16 2.26
CA LEU A 40 6.93 -8.04 3.07
C LEU A 40 7.82 -9.00 3.87
N ASP A 41 8.52 -8.45 4.86
CA ASP A 41 9.44 -9.16 5.74
C ASP A 41 9.19 -8.81 7.22
N LYS A 42 9.98 -9.41 8.11
CA LYS A 42 9.85 -9.18 9.56
C LYS A 42 9.90 -7.70 9.95
N MET A 43 10.71 -6.90 9.24
CA MET A 43 10.80 -5.46 9.48
C MET A 43 9.50 -4.78 9.06
N GLY A 44 9.01 -5.05 7.85
CA GLY A 44 7.75 -4.49 7.36
C GLY A 44 6.55 -4.75 8.25
N PHE A 45 6.43 -5.98 8.77
CA PHE A 45 5.39 -6.31 9.73
C PHE A 45 5.56 -5.59 11.08
N THR A 46 6.80 -5.38 11.53
CA THR A 46 7.10 -4.58 12.74
C THR A 46 6.67 -3.13 12.55
N ILE A 47 7.02 -2.53 11.41
CA ILE A 47 6.65 -1.14 11.06
C ILE A 47 5.13 -0.98 11.06
N LEU A 48 4.42 -1.89 10.38
CA LEU A 48 2.96 -1.90 10.33
C LEU A 48 2.36 -1.93 11.73
N ARG A 49 2.77 -2.89 12.56
CA ARG A 49 2.24 -3.07 13.92
C ARG A 49 2.56 -1.88 14.83
N LYS A 50 3.77 -1.33 14.77
CA LYS A 50 4.15 -0.13 15.55
C LYS A 50 3.28 1.08 15.18
N CYS A 51 3.10 1.33 13.89
CA CYS A 51 2.25 2.44 13.42
C CYS A 51 0.80 2.24 13.85
N ILE A 52 0.24 1.05 13.66
CA ILE A 52 -1.13 0.72 14.06
C ILE A 52 -1.30 0.89 15.57
N SER A 53 -0.41 0.31 16.39
CA SER A 53 -0.49 0.40 17.85
C SER A 53 -0.49 1.85 18.34
N ALA A 54 0.36 2.70 17.77
CA ALA A 54 0.39 4.12 18.10
C ALA A 54 -0.89 4.86 17.70
N VAL A 55 -1.44 4.56 16.51
CA VAL A 55 -2.71 5.15 16.06
C VAL A 55 -3.85 4.72 16.98
N GLU A 56 -3.95 3.44 17.33
CA GLU A 56 -5.02 2.93 18.19
C GLU A 56 -4.92 3.42 19.62
N THR A 57 -3.69 3.55 20.15
CA THR A 57 -3.46 3.96 21.55
C THR A 57 -3.80 5.41 21.81
N ARG A 58 -3.41 6.33 20.91
CA ARG A 58 -3.54 7.78 21.17
C ARG A 58 -4.16 8.61 20.07
N GLY A 59 -4.42 8.01 18.90
CA GLY A 59 -4.89 8.72 17.71
C GLY A 59 -6.27 8.31 17.23
N ILE A 60 -6.91 7.29 17.81
CA ILE A 60 -8.09 6.62 17.24
C ILE A 60 -9.28 7.57 16.99
N ASN A 61 -9.37 8.65 17.77
CA ASN A 61 -10.42 9.66 17.68
C ASN A 61 -9.99 10.95 16.95
N ASP A 62 -8.76 11.03 16.44
CA ASP A 62 -8.27 12.18 15.68
C ASP A 62 -9.10 12.38 14.40
N GLN A 63 -9.63 13.59 14.21
CA GLN A 63 -10.47 13.88 13.05
C GLN A 63 -9.69 13.74 11.74
N GLY A 64 -10.24 12.95 10.82
CA GLY A 64 -9.65 12.71 9.51
C GLY A 64 -8.42 11.80 9.54
N LEU A 65 -8.34 10.84 10.47
CA LEU A 65 -7.31 9.78 10.45
C LEU A 65 -7.07 9.24 9.03
N TYR A 66 -5.81 9.06 8.65
CA TYR A 66 -5.39 8.66 7.30
C TYR A 66 -5.74 9.62 6.15
N ARG A 67 -6.69 10.54 6.30
CA ARG A 67 -6.99 11.59 5.31
C ARG A 67 -6.04 12.78 5.46
N VAL A 68 -5.82 13.24 6.69
CA VAL A 68 -4.93 14.38 6.98
C VAL A 68 -3.48 13.98 6.73
N VAL A 69 -2.77 14.80 5.94
CA VAL A 69 -1.40 14.52 5.52
C VAL A 69 -0.41 15.10 6.53
N GLY A 70 0.58 14.28 6.92
CA GLY A 70 1.70 14.71 7.75
C GLY A 70 2.75 15.49 6.96
N VAL A 71 3.62 16.21 7.67
CA VAL A 71 4.69 17.00 7.03
C VAL A 71 5.66 16.05 6.31
N SER A 72 5.84 16.23 5.00
CA SER A 72 6.59 15.30 4.15
C SER A 72 8.00 14.99 4.68
N SER A 73 8.76 16.01 5.11
CA SER A 73 10.10 15.80 5.67
C SER A 73 10.10 14.97 6.95
N LYS A 74 9.11 15.14 7.83
CA LYS A 74 8.93 14.31 9.03
C LYS A 74 8.54 12.88 8.65
N VAL A 75 7.68 12.70 7.66
CA VAL A 75 7.27 11.38 7.16
C VAL A 75 8.46 10.60 6.62
N GLN A 76 9.29 11.23 5.80
CA GLN A 76 10.50 10.60 5.25
C GLN A 76 11.49 10.26 6.37
N ARG A 77 11.74 11.20 7.30
CA ARG A 77 12.61 10.95 8.45
C ARG A 77 12.12 9.77 9.29
N LEU A 78 10.82 9.73 9.61
CA LEU A 78 10.24 8.65 10.39
C LEU A 78 10.39 7.30 9.67
N LEU A 79 10.10 7.26 8.37
CA LEU A 79 10.27 6.04 7.58
C LEU A 79 11.71 5.55 7.55
N SER A 80 12.68 6.43 7.32
CA SER A 80 14.10 6.06 7.35
C SER A 80 14.47 5.43 8.71
N MET A 81 14.00 6.00 9.81
CA MET A 81 14.27 5.48 11.17
C MET A 81 13.57 4.15 11.43
N LEU A 82 12.38 3.94 10.89
CA LEU A 82 11.62 2.69 11.03
C LEU A 82 12.19 1.55 10.17
N MET A 83 12.80 1.87 9.03
CA MET A 83 13.38 0.89 8.10
C MET A 83 14.84 0.52 8.42
N ASP A 84 15.52 1.27 9.30
CA ASP A 84 16.85 0.93 9.80
C ASP A 84 16.74 0.05 11.06
N VAL A 85 17.34 -1.15 11.01
CA VAL A 85 17.35 -2.14 12.10
C VAL A 85 17.90 -1.56 13.41
N LYS A 86 18.86 -0.63 13.34
CA LYS A 86 19.50 -0.03 14.52
C LYS A 86 18.53 0.91 15.24
N THR A 87 17.83 1.75 14.48
CA THR A 87 16.95 2.78 15.06
C THR A 87 15.51 2.31 15.26
N CYS A 88 15.06 1.29 14.53
CA CYS A 88 13.66 0.86 14.54
C CYS A 88 13.16 0.51 15.95
N ASN A 89 14.00 -0.15 16.76
CA ASN A 89 13.64 -0.50 18.14
C ASN A 89 13.58 0.71 19.07
N GLU A 90 14.36 1.75 18.81
CA GLU A 90 14.45 2.98 19.61
C GLU A 90 13.28 3.93 19.36
N VAL A 91 12.62 3.82 18.19
CA VAL A 91 11.45 4.64 17.86
C VAL A 91 10.24 4.17 18.67
N ASP A 92 9.93 4.90 19.74
CA ASP A 92 8.66 4.82 20.46
C ASP A 92 7.63 5.74 19.76
N LEU A 93 6.61 5.16 19.15
CA LEU A 93 5.52 5.90 18.51
C LEU A 93 4.31 6.11 19.44
N GLU A 94 4.18 5.29 20.47
CA GLU A 94 3.02 5.31 21.37
C GLU A 94 3.11 6.48 22.33
N ASN A 95 4.30 6.73 22.90
CA ASN A 95 4.49 7.79 23.90
C ASN A 95 5.17 9.05 23.36
N SER A 96 5.66 9.04 22.11
CA SER A 96 6.36 10.20 21.55
C SER A 96 5.41 11.34 21.18
N ILE A 97 5.73 12.54 21.69
CA ILE A 97 5.08 13.81 21.31
C ILE A 97 5.65 14.39 20.00
N ASP A 98 6.84 13.96 19.58
CA ASP A 98 7.51 14.48 18.38
C ASP A 98 6.85 14.00 17.09
N TRP A 99 6.23 12.82 17.15
CA TRP A 99 5.54 12.18 16.03
C TRP A 99 4.04 12.38 16.11
N GLU A 100 3.53 13.40 15.42
CA GLU A 100 2.09 13.60 15.26
C GLU A 100 1.42 12.38 14.57
N VAL A 101 0.19 12.05 14.95
CA VAL A 101 -0.56 10.89 14.39
C VAL A 101 -0.69 10.97 12.87
N LYS A 102 -0.91 12.17 12.31
CA LYS A 102 -0.92 12.42 10.86
C LYS A 102 0.41 12.06 10.16
N THR A 103 1.54 12.17 10.87
CA THR A 103 2.87 11.77 10.37
C THR A 103 2.97 10.25 10.35
N ILE A 104 2.53 9.57 11.41
CA ILE A 104 2.55 8.10 11.51
C ILE A 104 1.65 7.48 10.44
N THR A 105 0.40 7.93 10.33
CA THR A 105 -0.54 7.45 9.30
C THR A 105 -0.02 7.71 7.88
N SER A 106 0.64 8.84 7.65
CA SER A 106 1.26 9.14 6.35
C SER A 106 2.48 8.26 6.06
N ALA A 107 3.31 7.99 7.07
CA ALA A 107 4.43 7.06 6.97
C ALA A 107 3.93 5.65 6.67
N LEU A 108 2.91 5.15 7.37
CA LEU A 108 2.33 3.84 7.11
C LEU A 108 1.83 3.69 5.67
N LYS A 109 1.05 4.67 5.18
CA LYS A 109 0.57 4.66 3.79
C LYS A 109 1.74 4.71 2.80
N GLN A 110 2.76 5.51 3.08
CA GLN A 110 3.93 5.63 2.23
C GLN A 110 4.76 4.35 2.22
N TYR A 111 4.87 3.64 3.34
CA TYR A 111 5.50 2.31 3.41
C TYR A 111 4.81 1.33 2.45
N LEU A 112 3.48 1.20 2.56
CA LEU A 112 2.67 0.31 1.71
C LEU A 112 2.76 0.68 0.22
N ARG A 113 2.80 1.98 -0.11
CA ARG A 113 3.02 2.45 -1.50
C ARG A 113 4.42 2.16 -2.02
N SER A 114 5.41 2.10 -1.14
CA SER A 114 6.81 1.88 -1.50
C SER A 114 7.17 0.40 -1.67
N LEU A 115 6.23 -0.51 -1.38
CA LEU A 115 6.39 -1.93 -1.65
C LEU A 115 6.69 -2.17 -3.15
N PRO A 116 7.56 -3.15 -3.48
CA PRO A 116 7.87 -3.58 -4.84
C PRO A 116 6.66 -3.79 -5.76
N GLU A 117 5.57 -4.22 -5.16
CA GLU A 117 4.30 -4.57 -5.75
C GLU A 117 3.19 -4.08 -4.78
N PRO A 118 2.00 -3.68 -5.26
CA PRO A 118 0.85 -3.42 -4.40
C PRO A 118 0.58 -4.62 -3.49
N LEU A 119 0.06 -4.35 -2.29
CA LEU A 119 -0.26 -5.39 -1.33
C LEU A 119 -1.27 -6.40 -1.91
N MET A 120 -2.17 -5.94 -2.77
CA MET A 120 -3.15 -6.77 -3.48
C MET A 120 -2.66 -7.33 -4.82
N THR A 121 -1.35 -7.25 -5.10
CA THR A 121 -0.65 -7.73 -6.31
C THR A 121 -1.09 -7.07 -7.61
N TYR A 122 -0.20 -7.04 -8.61
CA TYR A 122 -0.55 -6.66 -9.97
C TYR A 122 -1.34 -7.78 -10.66
N GLU A 123 -0.98 -9.04 -10.39
CA GLU A 123 -1.59 -10.22 -11.00
C GLU A 123 -3.10 -10.30 -10.71
N LEU A 124 -3.50 -10.13 -9.44
CA LEU A 124 -4.91 -10.21 -9.05
C LEU A 124 -5.67 -8.88 -9.19
N HIS A 125 -5.01 -7.80 -9.61
CA HIS A 125 -5.64 -6.47 -9.69
C HIS A 125 -6.91 -6.51 -10.54
N GLY A 126 -6.83 -7.02 -11.77
CA GLY A 126 -7.98 -7.14 -12.66
C GLY A 126 -9.08 -8.01 -12.07
N ASP A 127 -8.71 -9.12 -11.43
CA ASP A 127 -9.64 -10.06 -10.80
C ASP A 127 -10.42 -9.41 -9.66
N PHE A 128 -9.82 -8.51 -8.88
CA PHE A 128 -10.52 -7.75 -7.85
C PHE A 128 -11.49 -6.72 -8.44
N ILE A 129 -11.17 -6.13 -9.59
CA ILE A 129 -11.98 -5.07 -10.22
C ILE A 129 -13.26 -5.63 -10.87
N VAL A 130 -13.19 -6.81 -11.50
CA VAL A 130 -14.32 -7.44 -12.20
C VAL A 130 -15.57 -7.60 -11.33
N PRO A 131 -15.52 -8.25 -10.14
CA PRO A 131 -16.70 -8.39 -9.29
C PRO A 131 -17.17 -7.03 -8.77
N ALA A 132 -16.26 -6.10 -8.46
CA ALA A 132 -16.61 -4.75 -7.99
C ALA A 132 -17.43 -3.94 -9.02
N LYS A 133 -17.29 -4.23 -10.31
CA LYS A 133 -18.02 -3.56 -11.41
C LYS A 133 -19.47 -3.99 -11.58
N SER A 134 -19.77 -5.27 -11.40
CA SER A 134 -21.00 -5.86 -11.98
C SER A 134 -21.67 -6.96 -11.16
N GLY A 135 -21.16 -7.29 -9.98
CA GLY A 135 -21.78 -8.30 -9.11
C GLY A 135 -22.94 -7.76 -8.26
N SER A 136 -23.86 -8.65 -7.88
CA SER A 136 -24.80 -8.37 -6.78
C SER A 136 -24.03 -8.16 -5.47
N PRO A 137 -24.60 -7.45 -4.48
CA PRO A 137 -23.94 -7.23 -3.19
C PRO A 137 -23.33 -8.49 -2.55
N GLU A 138 -24.07 -9.60 -2.43
CA GLU A 138 -23.53 -10.82 -1.82
C GLU A 138 -22.46 -11.50 -2.70
N SER A 139 -22.66 -11.52 -4.02
CA SER A 139 -21.70 -12.14 -4.94
C SER A 139 -20.35 -11.43 -4.91
N ARG A 140 -20.35 -10.10 -4.79
CA ARG A 140 -19.12 -9.30 -4.67
C ARG A 140 -18.32 -9.66 -3.43
N VAL A 141 -18.98 -9.78 -2.28
CA VAL A 141 -18.34 -10.14 -1.02
C VAL A 141 -17.66 -11.50 -1.17
N ASN A 142 -18.40 -12.53 -1.59
CA ASN A 142 -17.86 -13.88 -1.74
C ASN A 142 -16.67 -13.93 -2.72
N ALA A 143 -16.78 -13.24 -3.87
CA ALA A 143 -15.71 -13.18 -4.85
C ALA A 143 -14.45 -12.49 -4.31
N ILE A 144 -14.60 -11.34 -3.62
CA ILE A 144 -13.47 -10.61 -3.05
C ILE A 144 -12.79 -11.43 -1.95
N HIS A 145 -13.55 -12.06 -1.06
CA HIS A 145 -12.98 -12.93 -0.02
C HIS A 145 -12.24 -14.13 -0.63
N PHE A 146 -12.79 -14.74 -1.69
CA PHE A 146 -12.11 -15.80 -2.42
C PHE A 146 -10.78 -15.34 -3.03
N LEU A 147 -10.72 -14.14 -3.60
CA LEU A 147 -9.50 -13.58 -4.16
C LEU A 147 -8.46 -13.23 -3.09
N VAL A 148 -8.88 -12.78 -1.90
CA VAL A 148 -7.97 -12.60 -0.76
C VAL A 148 -7.29 -13.92 -0.38
N HIS A 149 -7.98 -15.05 -0.48
CA HIS A 149 -7.39 -16.37 -0.23
C HIS A 149 -6.40 -16.83 -1.30
N LYS A 150 -6.40 -16.20 -2.48
CA LYS A 150 -5.41 -16.44 -3.53
C LYS A 150 -4.15 -15.58 -3.40
N LEU A 151 -4.18 -14.55 -2.55
CA LEU A 151 -3.00 -13.73 -2.33
C LEU A 151 -1.86 -14.58 -1.74
N PRO A 152 -0.59 -14.25 -2.06
CA PRO A 152 0.54 -14.84 -1.36
C PRO A 152 0.42 -14.67 0.16
N GLU A 153 0.88 -15.65 0.92
CA GLU A 153 0.63 -15.74 2.36
C GLU A 153 0.98 -14.45 3.12
N LYS A 154 2.15 -13.87 2.84
CA LYS A 154 2.58 -12.62 3.49
C LYS A 154 1.74 -11.41 3.10
N ASN A 155 1.25 -11.35 1.86
CA ASN A 155 0.34 -10.30 1.41
C ASN A 155 -0.99 -10.40 2.17
N LYS A 156 -1.54 -11.62 2.25
CA LYS A 156 -2.77 -11.92 2.97
C LYS A 156 -2.64 -11.57 4.46
N GLU A 157 -1.56 -11.99 5.12
CA GLU A 157 -1.32 -11.71 6.54
C GLU A 157 -1.21 -10.20 6.82
N MET A 158 -0.44 -9.46 6.02
CA MET A 158 -0.31 -8.01 6.17
C MET A 158 -1.63 -7.29 5.88
N LEU A 159 -2.38 -7.76 4.89
CA LEU A 159 -3.70 -7.23 4.55
C LEU A 159 -4.69 -7.45 5.70
N ASP A 160 -4.73 -8.63 6.30
CA ASP A 160 -5.62 -8.93 7.43
C ASP A 160 -5.36 -8.01 8.62
N ILE A 161 -4.09 -7.84 9.02
CA ILE A 161 -3.70 -6.92 10.10
C ILE A 161 -4.17 -5.49 9.80
N LEU A 162 -3.97 -5.03 8.56
CA LEU A 162 -4.37 -3.70 8.16
C LEU A 162 -5.89 -3.54 8.13
N VAL A 163 -6.62 -4.47 7.52
CA VAL A 163 -8.08 -4.41 7.40
C VAL A 163 -8.72 -4.43 8.78
N LYS A 164 -8.25 -5.31 9.68
CA LYS A 164 -8.68 -5.33 11.09
C LYS A 164 -8.53 -3.96 11.76
N HIS A 165 -7.40 -3.30 11.57
CA HIS A 165 -7.18 -1.95 12.09
C HIS A 165 -8.12 -0.92 11.47
N LEU A 166 -8.31 -0.95 10.15
CA LEU A 166 -9.22 -0.02 9.46
C LEU A 166 -10.67 -0.22 9.88
N THR A 167 -11.10 -1.45 10.15
CA THR A 167 -12.41 -1.74 10.74
C THR A 167 -12.53 -1.07 12.11
N ASN A 168 -11.51 -1.19 12.97
CA ASN A 168 -11.48 -0.50 14.27
C ASN A 168 -11.55 1.03 14.12
N VAL A 169 -10.82 1.63 13.18
CA VAL A 169 -10.89 3.07 12.88
C VAL A 169 -12.31 3.46 12.45
N SER A 170 -12.94 2.67 11.58
CA SER A 170 -14.29 2.95 11.09
C SER A 170 -15.37 2.85 12.17
N ASN A 171 -15.18 1.98 13.17
CA ASN A 171 -16.06 1.87 14.33
C ASN A 171 -16.07 3.16 15.18
N HIS A 172 -15.00 3.95 15.10
CA HIS A 172 -14.86 5.25 15.77
C HIS A 172 -15.27 6.44 14.87
N SER A 173 -15.90 6.19 13.71
CA SER A 173 -16.28 7.20 12.71
C SER A 173 -17.15 8.34 13.23
N LYS A 174 -17.91 8.13 14.32
CA LYS A 174 -18.66 9.21 14.99
C LYS A 174 -17.75 10.32 15.55
N GLN A 175 -16.52 10.00 15.92
CA GLN A 175 -15.55 10.95 16.48
C GLN A 175 -14.50 11.34 15.43
N ASN A 176 -13.84 10.36 14.80
CA ASN A 176 -12.75 10.62 13.85
C ASN A 176 -13.24 10.98 12.44
N LEU A 177 -14.55 10.86 12.15
CA LEU A 177 -15.18 11.19 10.86
C LEU A 177 -14.72 10.32 9.67
N MET A 178 -14.09 9.18 9.92
CA MET A 178 -13.59 8.27 8.89
C MET A 178 -14.52 7.06 8.76
N THR A 179 -15.50 7.17 7.85
CA THR A 179 -16.37 6.06 7.45
C THR A 179 -15.60 5.04 6.60
N VAL A 180 -16.19 3.85 6.42
CA VAL A 180 -15.66 2.80 5.52
C VAL A 180 -15.40 3.35 4.11
N ALA A 181 -16.34 4.12 3.55
CA ALA A 181 -16.18 4.79 2.25
C ALA A 181 -15.00 5.78 2.23
N ASN A 182 -14.84 6.60 3.29
CA ASN A 182 -13.71 7.53 3.39
C ASN A 182 -12.36 6.78 3.44
N LEU A 183 -12.30 5.66 4.16
CA LEU A 183 -11.11 4.81 4.21
C LEU A 183 -10.85 4.11 2.86
N GLY A 184 -11.90 3.67 2.17
CA GLY A 184 -11.84 3.11 0.82
C GLY A 184 -11.16 4.06 -0.17
N VAL A 185 -11.54 5.34 -0.17
CA VAL A 185 -10.90 6.37 -1.02
C VAL A 185 -9.41 6.55 -0.73
N VAL A 186 -9.01 6.44 0.54
CA VAL A 186 -7.61 6.61 0.95
C VAL A 186 -6.77 5.36 0.64
N PHE A 187 -7.33 4.18 0.90
CA PHE A 187 -6.60 2.92 0.85
C PHE A 187 -6.72 2.18 -0.48
N GLY A 188 -7.76 2.42 -1.29
CA GLY A 188 -7.89 1.90 -2.65
C GLY A 188 -6.60 2.05 -3.47
N PRO A 189 -6.14 3.29 -3.75
CA PRO A 189 -4.89 3.53 -4.50
C PRO A 189 -3.62 3.19 -3.70
N THR A 190 -3.71 2.99 -2.39
CA THR A 190 -2.56 2.61 -1.55
C THR A 190 -2.28 1.11 -1.64
N LEU A 191 -3.34 0.29 -1.64
CA LEU A 191 -3.27 -1.17 -1.61
C LEU A 191 -3.31 -1.80 -3.00
N MET A 192 -3.96 -1.12 -3.95
CA MET A 192 -4.10 -1.53 -5.33
C MET A 192 -3.43 -0.51 -6.24
N ARG A 193 -2.74 -0.98 -7.27
CA ARG A 193 -2.17 -0.15 -8.33
C ARG A 193 -2.30 -0.91 -9.64
N PRO A 194 -2.84 -0.31 -10.71
CA PRO A 194 -2.81 -0.95 -12.02
C PRO A 194 -1.35 -1.08 -12.48
N GLN A 195 -1.05 -2.13 -13.25
CA GLN A 195 0.29 -2.30 -13.82
C GLN A 195 0.59 -1.27 -14.92
N GLU A 196 -0.46 -0.81 -15.62
CA GLU A 196 -0.38 0.19 -16.69
C GLU A 196 -1.28 1.40 -16.38
N GLU A 197 -0.75 2.61 -16.58
CA GLU A 197 -1.48 3.86 -16.36
C GLU A 197 -2.25 4.28 -17.62
N THR A 198 -3.36 3.60 -17.89
CA THR A 198 -4.26 3.90 -19.03
C THR A 198 -5.49 4.69 -18.60
N VAL A 199 -6.19 5.32 -19.56
CA VAL A 199 -7.47 6.00 -19.29
C VAL A 199 -8.51 5.04 -18.70
N ALA A 200 -8.55 3.79 -19.17
CA ALA A 200 -9.40 2.75 -18.60
C ALA A 200 -9.02 2.44 -17.15
N ALA A 201 -7.72 2.38 -16.83
CA ALA A 201 -7.25 2.18 -15.46
C ALA A 201 -7.64 3.34 -14.52
N ILE A 202 -7.69 4.58 -15.02
CA ILE A 202 -8.19 5.74 -14.26
C ILE A 202 -9.69 5.58 -13.95
N MET A 203 -10.49 5.13 -14.91
CA MET A 203 -11.93 4.88 -14.69
C MET A 203 -12.18 3.77 -13.67
N ASP A 204 -11.20 2.86 -13.50
CA ASP A 204 -11.27 1.74 -12.59
C ASP A 204 -10.85 2.07 -11.15
N LEU A 205 -10.28 3.25 -10.90
CA LEU A 205 -9.89 3.69 -9.55
C LEU A 205 -11.04 3.65 -8.56
N LYS A 206 -12.26 4.04 -8.99
CA LYS A 206 -13.44 4.01 -8.12
C LYS A 206 -13.79 2.59 -7.64
N PHE A 207 -13.46 1.56 -8.41
CA PHE A 207 -13.71 0.17 -8.03
C PHE A 207 -12.67 -0.35 -7.03
N GLN A 208 -11.45 0.20 -7.03
CA GLN A 208 -10.46 -0.10 -5.98
C GLN A 208 -10.96 0.33 -4.61
N ASN A 209 -11.62 1.49 -4.54
CA ASN A 209 -12.25 1.97 -3.30
C ASN A 209 -13.32 0.99 -2.83
N ILE A 210 -14.20 0.53 -3.72
CA ILE A 210 -15.26 -0.45 -3.42
C ILE A 210 -14.68 -1.77 -2.90
N VAL A 211 -13.59 -2.25 -3.49
CA VAL A 211 -12.92 -3.47 -3.01
C VAL A 211 -12.47 -3.29 -1.55
N VAL A 212 -11.80 -2.18 -1.24
CA VAL A 212 -11.35 -1.89 0.12
C VAL A 212 -12.51 -1.68 1.09
N GLU A 213 -13.59 -1.02 0.65
CA GLU A 213 -14.81 -0.87 1.46
C GLU A 213 -15.40 -2.22 1.85
N ILE A 214 -15.52 -3.15 0.90
CA ILE A 214 -16.04 -4.50 1.14
C ILE A 214 -15.17 -5.25 2.15
N LEU A 215 -13.84 -5.16 2.02
CA LEU A 215 -12.90 -5.78 2.95
C LEU A 215 -13.08 -5.27 4.39
N ILE A 216 -13.23 -3.95 4.56
CA ILE A 216 -13.40 -3.34 5.89
C ILE A 216 -14.77 -3.68 6.49
N GLU A 217 -15.84 -3.60 5.69
CA GLU A 217 -17.22 -3.84 6.14
C GLU A 217 -17.49 -5.32 6.46
N ASN A 218 -16.77 -6.24 5.82
CA ASN A 218 -16.98 -7.68 5.97
C ASN A 218 -15.76 -8.40 6.57
N HIS A 219 -14.88 -7.70 7.31
CA HIS A 219 -13.65 -8.29 7.87
C HIS A 219 -13.88 -9.58 8.69
N GLU A 220 -15.03 -9.70 9.37
CA GLU A 220 -15.36 -10.87 10.19
C GLU A 220 -15.89 -12.09 9.41
N LYS A 221 -16.13 -11.97 8.09
CA LYS A 221 -16.64 -13.06 7.23
C LYS A 221 -15.54 -13.79 6.48
#